data_AF-A0A0G0MVE3-F1
#
_entry.id   AF-A0A0G0MVE3-F1
#
_cell.length_a   1.000
_cell.length_b   1.000
_cell.length_c   1.000
_cell.angle_alpha   90.00
_cell.angle_beta   90.00
_cell.angle_gamma   90.00
#
_symmetry.space_group_name_H-M   'P 1'
#
loop_
_entity.id
_entity.type
_entity.pdbx_description
1 polymer ?
#
loop_
_entity_poly.entity_id
_entity_poly.type
_entity_poly.pdbx_seq_one_letter_code
_entity_poly.pdbx_strand_id
1 'polypeptide(L)'
;MPNTKSAKKSMRKSEANRKRNYVVRAKVKSVIKDFLLLTKDKKVDEAKKLLPEAYSTIDKSVKTFVLHKNNAARKKSRLAAELAKIEKAK
;
A
#
# COMPACT_ATOMS: atom_id res chain seq x y z
N MET A 1 -11.76 22.92 -20.64
CA MET A 1 -11.40 23.96 -19.66
C MET A 1 -12.52 24.07 -18.62
N PRO A 2 -12.24 24.47 -17.37
CA PRO A 2 -13.30 24.69 -16.39
C PRO A 2 -14.12 25.93 -16.77
N ASN A 3 -15.40 25.75 -17.07
CA ASN A 3 -16.28 26.85 -17.50
C ASN A 3 -16.84 27.68 -16.33
N THR A 4 -16.75 27.15 -15.09
CA THR A 4 -17.24 27.82 -13.88
C THR A 4 -16.11 28.02 -12.85
N LYS A 5 -16.26 29.04 -11.99
CA LYS A 5 -15.29 29.33 -10.91
C LYS A 5 -15.13 28.13 -9.95
N SER A 6 -16.22 27.42 -9.66
CA SER A 6 -16.22 26.21 -8.83
C SER A 6 -15.44 25.06 -9.49
N ALA A 7 -15.59 24.86 -10.80
CA ALA A 7 -14.84 23.86 -11.54
C ALA A 7 -13.33 24.15 -11.55
N LYS A 8 -12.91 25.42 -11.74
CA LYS A 8 -11.49 25.83 -11.65
C LYS A 8 -10.90 25.55 -10.26
N LYS A 9 -11.68 25.76 -9.19
CA LYS A 9 -11.26 25.42 -7.81
C LYS A 9 -11.16 23.90 -7.61
N SER A 10 -12.14 23.15 -8.10
CA SER A 10 -12.14 21.68 -8.01
C SER A 10 -10.94 21.06 -8.71
N MET A 11 -10.59 21.55 -9.91
CA MET A 11 -9.41 21.10 -10.67
C MET A 11 -8.11 21.27 -9.87
N ARG A 12 -7.88 22.45 -9.28
CA ARG A 12 -6.70 22.71 -8.42
C ARG A 12 -6.65 21.79 -7.21
N LYS A 13 -7.78 21.59 -6.53
CA LYS A 13 -7.88 20.68 -5.36
C LYS A 13 -7.60 19.23 -5.77
N SER A 14 -8.15 18.79 -6.90
CA SER A 14 -7.95 17.44 -7.42
C SER A 14 -6.48 17.17 -7.73
N GLU A 15 -5.78 18.11 -8.36
CA GLU A 15 -4.35 17.97 -8.67
C GLU A 15 -3.49 17.84 -7.40
N ALA A 16 -3.72 18.70 -6.41
CA ALA A 16 -3.01 18.65 -5.14
C ALA A 16 -3.24 17.31 -4.41
N ASN A 17 -4.49 16.84 -4.38
CA ASN A 17 -4.84 15.54 -3.79
C ASN A 17 -4.23 14.39 -4.57
N ARG A 18 -4.21 14.45 -5.91
CA ARG A 18 -3.60 13.44 -6.77
C ARG A 18 -2.11 13.27 -6.47
N LYS A 19 -1.37 14.38 -6.34
CA LYS A 19 0.07 14.36 -6.01
C LYS A 19 0.32 13.67 -4.65
N ARG A 20 -0.43 14.05 -3.61
CA ARG A 20 -0.33 13.43 -2.27
C ARG A 20 -0.67 11.94 -2.28
N ASN A 21 -1.79 11.58 -2.90
CA ASN A 21 -2.25 10.19 -2.96
C ASN A 21 -1.34 9.30 -3.83
N TYR A 22 -0.65 9.88 -4.80
CA TYR A 22 0.33 9.17 -5.61
C TYR A 22 1.49 8.68 -4.75
N VAL A 23 2.08 9.54 -3.92
CA VAL A 23 3.21 9.19 -3.04
C VAL A 23 2.83 8.07 -2.06
N VAL A 24 1.67 8.18 -1.41
CA VAL A 24 1.21 7.15 -0.45
C VAL A 24 0.99 5.81 -1.15
N ARG A 25 0.35 5.81 -2.33
CA ARG A 25 0.15 4.58 -3.13
C ARG A 25 1.46 3.97 -3.59
N ALA A 26 2.42 4.80 -4.02
CA ALA A 26 3.74 4.35 -4.41
C ALA A 26 4.48 3.70 -3.24
N LYS A 27 4.44 4.30 -2.04
CA LYS A 27 5.06 3.73 -0.84
C LYS A 27 4.48 2.35 -0.50
N VAL A 28 3.15 2.22 -0.48
CA VAL A 28 2.50 0.91 -0.26
C VAL A 28 2.91 -0.11 -1.32
N LYS A 29 3.03 0.30 -2.59
CA LYS A 29 3.45 -0.59 -3.67
C LYS A 29 4.91 -1.03 -3.53
N SER A 30 5.80 -0.12 -3.10
CA SER A 30 7.22 -0.44 -2.85
C SER A 30 7.35 -1.49 -1.77
N VAL A 31 6.78 -1.25 -0.58
CA VAL A 31 6.93 -2.17 0.55
C VAL A 31 6.38 -3.57 0.22
N ILE A 32 5.27 -3.64 -0.51
CA ILE A 32 4.74 -4.93 -0.99
C ILE A 32 5.70 -5.59 -1.99
N LYS A 33 6.29 -4.83 -2.92
CA LYS A 33 7.27 -5.36 -3.87
C LYS A 33 8.51 -5.89 -3.15
N ASP A 34 9.00 -5.15 -2.17
CA ASP A 34 10.20 -5.52 -1.40
C ASP A 34 9.94 -6.82 -0.62
N PHE A 35 8.76 -6.95 0.00
CA PHE A 35 8.32 -8.20 0.62
C PHE A 35 8.26 -9.36 -0.39
N LEU A 36 7.67 -9.14 -1.57
CA LEU A 36 7.58 -10.17 -2.62
C LEU A 36 8.94 -10.57 -3.21
N LEU A 37 9.95 -9.70 -3.16
CA LEU A 37 11.32 -10.05 -3.56
C LEU A 37 11.98 -10.93 -2.49
N LEU A 38 11.87 -10.55 -1.21
CA LEU A 38 12.41 -11.35 -0.11
C LEU A 38 11.78 -12.75 -0.01
N THR A 39 10.48 -12.86 -0.31
CA THR A 39 9.81 -14.16 -0.35
C THR A 39 10.31 -15.04 -1.49
N LYS A 40 10.62 -14.46 -2.67
CA LYS A 40 11.24 -15.18 -3.78
C LYS A 40 12.65 -15.66 -3.46
N ASP A 41 13.42 -14.81 -2.77
CA ASP A 41 14.80 -15.12 -2.37
C ASP A 41 14.89 -16.08 -1.16
N LYS A 42 13.74 -16.59 -0.67
CA LYS A 42 13.60 -17.51 0.48
C LYS A 42 14.21 -16.98 1.79
N LYS A 43 14.33 -15.66 1.93
CA LYS A 43 14.84 -15.01 3.15
C LYS A 43 13.73 -14.80 4.18
N VAL A 44 13.36 -15.88 4.86
CA VAL A 44 12.21 -15.92 5.78
C VAL A 44 12.36 -14.93 6.95
N ASP A 45 13.56 -14.77 7.50
CA ASP A 45 13.79 -13.90 8.65
C ASP A 45 13.69 -12.41 8.31
N GLU A 46 14.18 -12.02 7.13
CA GLU A 46 14.05 -10.66 6.62
C GLU A 46 12.60 -10.33 6.26
N ALA A 47 11.88 -11.28 5.65
CA ALA A 47 10.46 -11.14 5.34
C ALA A 47 9.59 -10.96 6.60
N LYS A 48 9.91 -11.70 7.69
CA LYS A 48 9.25 -11.55 8.99
C LYS A 48 9.48 -10.17 9.61
N LYS A 49 10.68 -9.62 9.48
CA LYS A 49 11.01 -8.27 10.00
C LYS A 49 10.30 -7.16 9.20
N LEU A 50 10.12 -7.34 7.90
CA LEU A 50 9.47 -6.34 7.03
C LEU A 50 7.93 -6.33 7.17
N LEU A 51 7.33 -7.42 7.63
CA LEU A 51 5.88 -7.59 7.72
C LEU A 51 5.18 -6.57 8.66
N PRO A 52 5.68 -6.28 9.87
CA PRO A 52 5.15 -5.20 10.72
C PRO A 52 5.18 -3.82 10.05
N GLU A 53 6.24 -3.52 9.29
CA GLU A 53 6.35 -2.25 8.56
C GLU A 53 5.34 -2.17 7.41
N ALA A 54 5.16 -3.28 6.68
CA ALA A 54 4.14 -3.40 5.64
C ALA A 54 2.73 -3.19 6.20
N TYR A 55 2.41 -3.76 7.36
CA TYR A 55 1.12 -3.54 8.00
C TYR A 55 0.93 -2.10 8.46
N SER A 56 1.95 -1.51 9.07
CA SER A 56 1.92 -0.11 9.52
C SER A 56 1.67 0.85 8.34
N THR A 57 2.35 0.66 7.21
CA THR A 57 2.17 1.50 6.01
C THR A 57 0.79 1.32 5.37
N ILE A 58 0.27 0.09 5.29
CA ILE A 58 -1.07 -0.18 4.77
C ILE A 58 -2.13 0.48 5.66
N ASP A 59 -2.06 0.31 6.98
CA ASP A 59 -3.07 0.81 7.90
C ASP A 59 -3.03 2.35 8.03
N LYS A 60 -1.85 2.97 7.96
CA LYS A 60 -1.72 4.43 7.85
C LYS A 60 -2.38 4.98 6.59
N SER A 61 -2.30 4.24 5.48
CA SER A 61 -2.93 4.63 4.21
C SER A 61 -4.47 4.59 4.27
N VAL A 62 -5.04 3.78 5.16
CA VAL A 62 -6.49 3.77 5.44
C VAL A 62 -6.87 5.01 6.25
N LYS A 63 -6.07 5.37 7.28
CA LYS A 63 -6.32 6.58 8.10
C LYS A 63 -6.32 7.86 7.26
N THR A 64 -5.49 7.94 6.23
CA THR A 64 -5.46 9.08 5.31
C THR A 64 -6.46 8.97 4.15
N PHE A 65 -7.41 8.02 4.21
CA PHE A 65 -8.45 7.79 3.20
C PHE A 65 -7.93 7.50 1.78
N VAL A 66 -6.68 7.06 1.64
CA VAL A 66 -6.08 6.71 0.34
C VAL A 66 -6.52 5.30 -0.09
N LEU A 67 -6.70 4.40 0.89
CA LEU A 67 -7.19 3.04 0.68
C LEU A 67 -8.46 2.78 1.50
N HIS A 68 -9.39 2.03 0.91
CA HIS A 68 -10.55 1.53 1.65
C HIS A 68 -10.14 0.40 2.61
N LYS A 69 -10.83 0.28 3.75
CA LYS A 69 -10.60 -0.75 4.77
C LYS A 69 -10.54 -2.18 4.20
N ASN A 70 -11.45 -2.51 3.28
CA ASN A 70 -11.48 -3.84 2.64
C ASN A 70 -10.28 -4.07 1.70
N ASN A 71 -9.76 -3.01 1.08
CA ASN A 71 -8.55 -3.14 0.24
C ASN A 71 -7.33 -3.42 1.13
N ALA A 72 -7.19 -2.68 2.22
CA ALA A 72 -6.16 -2.94 3.22
C ALA A 72 -6.25 -4.36 3.80
N ALA A 73 -7.43 -4.81 4.22
CA ALA A 73 -7.66 -6.16 4.73
C ALA A 73 -7.24 -7.25 3.72
N ARG A 74 -7.65 -7.11 2.44
CA ARG A 74 -7.24 -8.04 1.38
C ARG A 74 -5.72 -8.08 1.19
N LYS A 75 -5.05 -6.93 1.25
CA LYS A 75 -3.58 -6.86 1.13
C LYS A 75 -2.89 -7.54 2.31
N LYS A 76 -3.32 -7.28 3.54
CA LYS A 76 -2.78 -7.94 4.75
C LYS A 76 -2.95 -9.45 4.70
N SER A 77 -4.15 -9.92 4.35
CA SER A 77 -4.44 -11.34 4.20
C SER A 77 -3.54 -12.02 3.17
N ARG A 78 -3.29 -11.39 2.02
CA ARG A 78 -2.40 -11.94 0.99
C ARG A 78 -0.94 -12.05 1.46
N LEU A 79 -0.42 -11.03 2.13
CA LEU A 79 0.95 -11.06 2.67
C LEU A 79 1.12 -12.18 3.71
N ALA A 80 0.16 -12.31 4.62
CA ALA A 80 0.15 -13.39 5.61
C ALA A 80 0.07 -14.78 4.95
N ALA A 81 -0.79 -14.94 3.94
CA ALA A 81 -0.95 -16.19 3.23
C ALA A 81 0.32 -16.60 2.47
N GLU A 82 1.04 -15.65 1.87
CA GLU A 82 2.32 -15.97 1.22
C GLU A 82 3.39 -16.40 2.21
N LEU A 83 3.51 -15.71 3.35
CA LEU A 83 4.45 -16.11 4.40
C LEU A 83 4.14 -17.52 4.91
N ALA A 84 2.87 -17.80 5.21
CA ALA A 84 2.44 -19.11 5.70
C ALA A 84 2.68 -20.24 4.68
N LYS A 85 2.55 -19.96 3.38
CA LYS A 85 2.90 -20.94 2.33
C LYS A 85 4.38 -21.29 2.34
N ILE A 86 5.25 -20.30 2.51
CA ILE A 86 6.70 -20.52 2.56
C ILE A 86 7.09 -21.29 3.83
N GLU A 87 6.48 -20.97 4.97
CA GLU A 87 6.70 -21.70 6.22
C GLU A 87 6.25 -23.16 6.15
N LYS A 88 5.15 -23.46 5.44
CA LYS A 88 4.65 -24.84 5.24
C LYS A 88 5.41 -25.64 4.19
N ALA A 89 6.10 -24.97 3.27
CA ALA A 89 6.91 -25.62 2.24
C ALA A 89 8.35 -25.93 2.71
N LYS A 90 8.68 -25.55 3.94
CA LYS A 90 9.90 -25.91 4.66
C LYS A 90 9.65 -27.18 5.46
#